data_AF-I3EJV4-F1
#
_entry.id   AF-I3EJV4-F1
#
_cell.length_a   1.000
_cell.length_b   1.000
_cell.length_c   1.000
_cell.angle_alpha   90.00
_cell.angle_beta   90.00
_cell.angle_gamma   90.00
#
_symmetry.space_group_name_H-M   'P 1'
#
loop_
_entity.id
_entity.type
_entity.pdbx_description
1 polymer ?
#
loop_
_entity_poly.entity_id
_entity_poly.type
_entity_poly.pdbx_seq_one_letter_code
_entity_poly.pdbx_strand_id
1 'polypeptide(L)'
;MFLLPGERILKHDIIKASLGIKSEEATRNSTQYIKSNSSTLNSTHSTLSNTLNSTQYIKSNTHSTISNSSSTLNSTHSTLSSTLNSTHSTISSTLNSTHSTISNNVHVSCAVGELLSLDIGKYWVNYKQFRYLPLLDDIVLGVVKGKGKDTYKVDIGGPSYAIINYLDFPSATKRNRVTLCTGDVLLGQVVEDSLHCESVISCRTEAIPGMGVLKNGVLLKVGILQSRKYLLHPPDIRSSVCIFSMNGYAWVSPPTQESIKEVLSLI
;
A
#
# COMPACT_ATOMS: atom_id res chain seq x y z
N MET A 1 -24.81 70.34 -104.01
CA MET A 1 -24.99 70.92 -105.36
C MET A 1 -25.53 72.33 -105.14
N PHE A 2 -24.72 73.31 -105.57
CA PHE A 2 -24.97 74.73 -105.84
C PHE A 2 -25.94 75.58 -104.99
N LEU A 3 -25.39 76.73 -104.61
CA LEU A 3 -26.02 77.97 -104.13
C LEU A 3 -27.13 78.52 -105.07
N LEU A 4 -27.85 79.52 -104.50
CA LEU A 4 -28.71 80.56 -105.10
C LEU A 4 -30.23 80.25 -105.09
N PRO A 5 -31.13 81.23 -105.34
CA PRO A 5 -31.48 82.40 -104.52
C PRO A 5 -33.03 82.54 -104.35
N GLY A 6 -33.49 83.38 -103.43
CA GLY A 6 -34.83 83.99 -103.54
C GLY A 6 -36.00 83.29 -102.82
N GLU A 7 -36.68 84.10 -102.00
CA GLU A 7 -38.14 84.19 -101.86
C GLU A 7 -39.04 83.01 -102.31
N ARG A 8 -39.75 82.38 -101.37
CA ARG A 8 -41.16 82.69 -101.04
C ARG A 8 -41.73 81.70 -100.02
N ILE A 9 -42.50 82.29 -99.11
CA ILE A 9 -43.28 81.72 -98.02
C ILE A 9 -44.20 80.58 -98.49
N LEU A 10 -44.26 79.47 -97.75
CA LEU A 10 -45.40 78.55 -97.80
C LEU A 10 -45.88 78.09 -96.42
N LYS A 11 -47.00 78.71 -96.03
CA LYS A 11 -48.19 78.22 -95.32
C LYS A 11 -48.10 77.50 -93.96
N HIS A 12 -46.95 77.03 -93.48
CA HIS A 12 -46.95 76.25 -92.23
C HIS A 12 -46.86 77.08 -90.93
N ASP A 13 -46.58 78.39 -91.03
CA ASP A 13 -46.65 79.33 -89.90
C ASP A 13 -48.07 79.84 -89.60
N ILE A 14 -49.10 79.30 -90.28
CA ILE A 14 -50.51 79.57 -89.94
C ILE A 14 -51.03 78.57 -88.86
N ILE A 15 -50.29 77.50 -88.54
CA ILE A 15 -50.70 76.48 -87.54
C ILE A 15 -49.68 76.37 -86.39
N LYS A 16 -49.11 77.49 -85.94
CA LYS A 16 -48.42 77.59 -84.63
C LYS A 16 -49.04 78.60 -83.66
N ALA A 17 -50.25 79.06 -83.98
CA ALA A 17 -51.23 79.56 -83.03
C ALA A 17 -52.27 78.49 -82.60
N SER A 18 -52.14 77.23 -83.08
CA SER A 18 -53.17 76.20 -82.87
C SER A 18 -52.71 74.92 -82.16
N LEU A 19 -51.42 74.71 -81.86
CA LEU A 19 -50.97 73.53 -81.11
C LEU A 19 -49.76 73.91 -80.23
N GLY A 20 -50.05 74.48 -79.05
CA GLY A 20 -49.07 74.64 -77.99
C GLY A 20 -48.78 73.29 -77.34
N ILE A 21 -47.49 72.97 -77.15
CA ILE A 21 -46.85 71.92 -76.33
C ILE A 21 -45.40 71.73 -76.87
N LYS A 22 -44.27 71.68 -76.13
CA LYS A 22 -43.96 71.21 -74.76
C LYS A 22 -42.53 71.62 -74.33
N SER A 23 -42.29 71.93 -73.03
CA SER A 23 -40.99 71.65 -72.36
C SER A 23 -41.04 71.52 -70.81
N GLU A 24 -42.11 71.90 -70.10
CA GLU A 24 -42.11 71.94 -68.62
C GLU A 24 -42.77 70.75 -67.88
N GLU A 25 -43.50 69.88 -68.57
CA GLU A 25 -44.33 68.85 -67.91
C GLU A 25 -43.59 67.51 -67.65
N ALA A 26 -42.47 67.26 -68.33
CA ALA A 26 -41.66 66.06 -68.12
C ALA A 26 -40.83 66.12 -66.81
N THR A 27 -40.49 67.32 -66.34
CA THR A 27 -39.61 67.53 -65.18
C THR A 27 -40.38 67.46 -63.85
N ARG A 28 -41.64 67.94 -63.79
CA ARG A 28 -42.46 67.89 -62.55
C ARG A 28 -42.91 66.48 -62.17
N ASN A 29 -43.36 65.67 -63.13
CA ASN A 29 -43.80 64.30 -62.86
C ASN A 29 -42.65 63.39 -62.40
N SER A 30 -41.47 63.56 -63.01
CA SER A 30 -40.26 62.83 -62.62
C SER A 30 -39.82 63.16 -61.18
N THR A 31 -39.92 64.42 -60.76
CA THR A 31 -39.52 64.88 -59.42
C THR A 31 -40.49 64.41 -58.33
N GLN A 32 -41.79 64.34 -58.62
CA GLN A 32 -42.81 63.85 -57.69
C GLN A 32 -42.75 62.31 -57.51
N TYR A 33 -42.42 61.59 -58.57
CA TYR A 33 -42.19 60.14 -58.54
C TYR A 33 -40.94 59.79 -57.70
N ILE A 34 -39.85 60.54 -57.84
CA ILE A 34 -38.63 60.36 -57.04
C ILE A 34 -38.87 60.64 -55.54
N LYS A 35 -39.61 61.70 -55.20
CA LYS A 35 -39.97 62.00 -53.79
C LYS A 35 -40.83 60.89 -53.15
N SER A 36 -41.77 60.33 -53.90
CA SER A 36 -42.65 59.25 -53.41
C SER A 36 -41.89 57.94 -53.22
N ASN A 37 -40.92 57.64 -54.09
CA ASN A 37 -40.02 56.50 -53.90
C ASN A 37 -39.07 56.71 -52.71
N SER A 38 -38.59 57.93 -52.50
CA SER A 38 -37.74 58.28 -51.35
C SER A 38 -38.47 58.17 -50.01
N SER A 39 -39.74 58.61 -49.93
CA SER A 39 -40.54 58.44 -48.71
C SER A 39 -40.86 56.96 -48.43
N THR A 40 -41.17 56.19 -49.47
CA THR A 40 -41.38 54.74 -49.35
C THR A 40 -40.11 54.06 -48.86
N LEU A 41 -38.94 54.39 -49.45
CA LEU A 41 -37.65 53.86 -49.04
C LEU A 41 -37.31 54.20 -47.58
N ASN A 42 -37.58 55.43 -47.14
CA ASN A 42 -37.37 55.85 -45.75
C ASN A 42 -38.29 55.11 -44.77
N SER A 43 -39.55 54.85 -45.15
CA SER A 43 -40.49 54.07 -44.34
C SER A 43 -40.11 52.59 -44.25
N THR A 44 -39.58 52.01 -45.32
CA THR A 44 -39.03 50.65 -45.30
C THR A 44 -37.76 50.58 -44.46
N HIS A 45 -36.90 51.61 -44.54
CA HIS A 45 -35.68 51.69 -43.73
C HIS A 45 -35.98 51.83 -42.23
N SER A 46 -36.99 52.61 -41.84
CA SER A 46 -37.39 52.74 -40.44
C SER A 46 -37.98 51.43 -39.90
N THR A 47 -38.77 50.72 -40.70
CA THR A 47 -39.34 49.41 -40.34
C THR A 47 -38.24 48.34 -40.19
N LEU A 48 -37.27 48.34 -41.10
CA LEU A 48 -36.10 47.46 -41.03
C LEU A 48 -35.25 47.75 -39.79
N SER A 49 -35.02 49.03 -39.49
CA SER A 49 -34.29 49.47 -38.28
C SER A 49 -34.99 49.01 -37.00
N ASN A 50 -36.30 49.18 -36.91
CA ASN A 50 -37.09 48.72 -35.77
C ASN A 50 -37.04 47.18 -35.62
N THR A 51 -37.17 46.45 -36.73
CA THR A 51 -37.08 44.98 -36.73
C THR A 51 -35.70 44.50 -36.29
N LEU A 52 -34.64 45.17 -36.74
CA LEU A 52 -33.27 44.86 -36.34
C LEU A 52 -33.06 45.10 -34.84
N ASN A 53 -33.55 46.22 -34.30
CA ASN A 53 -33.47 46.53 -32.87
C ASN A 53 -34.22 45.51 -32.01
N SER A 54 -35.43 45.12 -32.41
CA SER A 54 -36.20 44.06 -31.74
C SER A 54 -35.46 42.71 -31.80
N THR A 55 -34.83 42.39 -32.92
CA THR A 55 -34.05 41.14 -33.08
C THR A 55 -32.80 41.15 -32.18
N GLN A 56 -32.10 42.28 -32.07
CA GLN A 56 -30.94 42.41 -31.17
C GLN A 56 -31.35 42.29 -29.69
N TYR A 57 -32.52 42.82 -29.32
CA TYR A 57 -33.06 42.67 -27.97
C TYR A 57 -33.41 41.21 -27.65
N ILE A 58 -34.01 40.48 -28.59
CA ILE A 58 -34.28 39.04 -28.42
C ILE A 58 -32.96 38.25 -28.30
N LYS A 59 -31.96 38.60 -29.12
CA LYS A 59 -30.63 37.99 -29.06
C LYS A 59 -29.95 38.20 -27.71
N SER A 60 -30.04 39.39 -27.12
CA SER A 60 -29.44 39.64 -25.80
C SER A 60 -30.16 38.87 -24.69
N ASN A 61 -31.49 38.80 -24.73
CA ASN A 61 -32.27 38.08 -23.72
C ASN A 61 -32.11 36.54 -23.81
N THR A 62 -31.95 36.01 -25.03
CA THR A 62 -31.60 34.60 -25.21
C THR A 62 -30.19 34.31 -24.72
N HIS A 63 -29.23 35.21 -24.94
CA HIS A 63 -27.87 35.04 -24.44
C HIS A 63 -27.80 35.06 -22.90
N SER A 64 -28.55 35.95 -22.23
CA SER A 64 -28.63 35.99 -20.78
C SER A 64 -29.29 34.74 -20.19
N THR A 65 -30.30 34.20 -20.86
CA THR A 65 -30.94 32.95 -20.46
C THR A 65 -29.97 31.77 -20.56
N ILE A 66 -29.23 31.68 -21.67
CA ILE A 66 -28.22 30.63 -21.89
C ILE A 66 -27.09 30.74 -20.85
N SER A 67 -26.63 31.94 -20.52
CA SER A 67 -25.60 32.12 -19.49
C SER A 67 -26.09 31.66 -18.11
N ASN A 68 -27.35 31.93 -17.76
CA ASN A 68 -27.94 31.50 -16.49
C ASN A 68 -28.13 29.98 -16.43
N SER A 69 -28.56 29.36 -17.52
CA SER A 69 -28.64 27.90 -17.60
C SER A 69 -27.25 27.25 -17.49
N SER A 70 -26.24 27.85 -18.12
CA SER A 70 -24.86 27.36 -18.07
C SER A 70 -24.27 27.44 -16.65
N SER A 71 -24.51 28.55 -15.94
CA SER A 71 -24.06 28.70 -14.55
C SER A 71 -24.75 27.71 -13.61
N THR A 72 -26.04 27.46 -13.82
CA THR A 72 -26.82 26.47 -13.05
C THR A 72 -26.33 25.03 -13.32
N LEU A 73 -26.03 24.70 -14.58
CA LEU A 73 -25.46 23.39 -14.93
C LEU A 73 -24.10 23.20 -14.27
N ASN A 74 -23.24 24.22 -14.31
CA ASN A 74 -21.91 24.18 -13.72
C ASN A 74 -21.96 24.04 -12.19
N SER A 75 -22.86 24.74 -11.50
CA SER A 75 -23.03 24.60 -10.05
C SER A 75 -23.61 23.24 -9.64
N THR A 76 -24.51 22.69 -10.46
CA THR A 76 -25.03 21.34 -10.26
C THR A 76 -23.93 20.30 -10.44
N HIS A 77 -23.12 20.44 -11.49
CA HIS A 77 -22.04 19.50 -11.78
C HIS A 77 -20.93 19.55 -10.73
N SER A 78 -20.58 20.73 -10.22
CA SER A 78 -19.59 20.87 -9.14
C SER A 78 -20.08 20.25 -7.83
N THR A 79 -21.36 20.41 -7.50
CA THR A 79 -21.98 19.80 -6.32
C THR A 79 -22.04 18.28 -6.42
N LEU A 80 -22.37 17.74 -7.60
CA LEU A 80 -22.36 16.29 -7.81
C LEU A 80 -20.94 15.73 -7.72
N SER A 81 -19.96 16.43 -8.32
CA SER A 81 -18.56 16.02 -8.29
C SER A 81 -18.00 16.03 -6.86
N SER A 82 -18.31 17.05 -6.07
CA SER A 82 -17.87 17.12 -4.67
C SER A 82 -18.53 16.03 -3.82
N THR A 83 -19.81 15.72 -4.05
CA THR A 83 -20.55 14.67 -3.35
C THR A 83 -20.00 13.28 -3.68
N LEU A 84 -19.69 13.00 -4.95
CA LEU A 84 -19.07 11.74 -5.36
C LEU A 84 -17.68 11.59 -4.76
N ASN A 85 -16.86 12.64 -4.78
CA ASN A 85 -15.52 12.62 -4.23
C ASN A 85 -15.52 12.43 -2.71
N SER A 86 -16.42 13.11 -1.98
CA SER A 86 -16.54 12.93 -0.54
C SER A 86 -17.01 11.51 -0.19
N THR A 87 -18.01 11.00 -0.91
CA THR A 87 -18.53 9.63 -0.72
C THR A 87 -17.45 8.58 -0.98
N HIS A 88 -16.68 8.73 -2.06
CA HIS A 88 -15.58 7.81 -2.36
C HIS A 88 -14.49 7.87 -1.28
N SER A 89 -14.15 9.06 -0.79
CA SER A 89 -13.18 9.22 0.30
C SER A 89 -13.63 8.52 1.57
N THR A 90 -14.90 8.65 1.96
CA THR A 90 -15.47 7.97 3.12
C THR A 90 -15.49 6.45 2.97
N ILE A 91 -15.84 5.94 1.78
CA ILE A 91 -15.83 4.49 1.51
C ILE A 91 -14.39 3.95 1.59
N SER A 92 -13.44 4.62 0.94
CA SER A 92 -12.04 4.22 0.96
C SER A 92 -11.46 4.22 2.37
N SER A 93 -11.72 5.25 3.17
CA SER A 93 -11.22 5.31 4.56
C SER A 93 -11.85 4.22 5.43
N THR A 94 -13.16 3.98 5.30
CA THR A 94 -13.87 2.93 6.05
C THR A 94 -13.36 1.54 5.69
N LEU A 95 -13.15 1.26 4.40
CA LEU A 95 -12.60 -0.02 3.94
C LEU A 95 -11.16 -0.22 4.43
N ASN A 96 -10.32 0.81 4.38
CA ASN A 96 -8.95 0.71 4.88
C ASN A 96 -8.90 0.49 6.39
N SER A 97 -9.74 1.18 7.17
CA SER A 97 -9.84 1.00 8.63
C SER A 97 -10.41 -0.38 9.01
N THR A 98 -11.38 -0.89 8.27
CA THR A 98 -11.94 -2.23 8.53
C THR A 98 -10.97 -3.34 8.14
N HIS A 99 -10.28 -3.21 7.00
CA HIS A 99 -9.26 -4.18 6.59
C HIS A 99 -8.07 -4.21 7.57
N SER A 100 -7.61 -3.06 8.05
CA SER A 100 -6.54 -3.03 9.07
C SER A 100 -6.98 -3.65 10.40
N THR A 101 -8.23 -3.42 10.82
CA THR A 101 -8.77 -4.01 12.05
C THR A 101 -8.92 -5.52 11.95
N ILE A 102 -9.41 -6.05 10.82
CA ILE A 102 -9.59 -7.49 10.61
C ILE A 102 -8.25 -8.19 10.44
N SER A 103 -7.34 -7.63 9.62
CA SER A 103 -6.03 -8.23 9.35
C SER A 103 -5.16 -8.34 10.61
N ASN A 104 -5.33 -7.46 11.58
CA ASN A 104 -4.48 -7.41 12.77
C ASN A 104 -5.03 -8.18 13.97
N ASN A 105 -6.32 -8.57 13.96
CA ASN A 105 -6.98 -9.16 15.13
C ASN A 105 -7.37 -10.64 14.98
N VAL A 106 -7.12 -11.26 13.83
CA VAL A 106 -7.40 -12.69 13.62
C VAL A 106 -6.11 -13.48 13.82
N HIS A 107 -6.01 -14.14 14.97
CA HIS A 107 -4.96 -15.14 15.23
C HIS A 107 -5.47 -16.53 14.85
N VAL A 108 -4.73 -17.23 14.00
CA VAL A 108 -4.99 -18.63 13.64
C VAL A 108 -3.94 -19.49 14.30
N SER A 109 -4.36 -20.53 15.02
CA SER A 109 -3.44 -21.54 15.52
C SER A 109 -2.97 -22.44 14.37
N CYS A 110 -1.67 -22.59 14.21
CA CYS A 110 -1.06 -23.52 13.25
C CYS A 110 -0.72 -24.89 13.88
N ALA A 111 -1.02 -25.10 15.17
CA ALA A 111 -0.70 -26.32 15.90
C ALA A 111 -1.86 -26.79 16.78
N VAL A 112 -1.96 -28.11 16.96
CA VAL A 112 -2.89 -28.72 17.92
C VAL A 112 -2.19 -28.80 19.27
N GLY A 113 -2.77 -28.16 20.29
CA GLY A 113 -2.18 -28.10 21.62
C GLY A 113 -3.02 -27.30 22.62
N GLU A 114 -2.48 -27.12 23.81
CA GLU A 114 -3.06 -26.33 24.88
C GLU A 114 -2.75 -24.84 24.66
N LEU A 115 -3.78 -23.99 24.64
CA LEU A 115 -3.60 -22.54 24.55
C LEU A 115 -3.18 -22.00 25.92
N LEU A 116 -2.02 -21.34 25.97
CA LEU A 116 -1.51 -20.67 27.16
C LEU A 116 -1.47 -19.16 26.93
N SER A 117 -1.66 -18.40 28.02
CA SER A 117 -1.68 -16.94 28.02
C SER A 117 -0.73 -16.44 29.11
N LEU A 118 0.20 -15.55 28.77
CA LEU A 118 1.09 -14.91 29.74
C LEU A 118 0.43 -13.62 30.24
N ASP A 119 0.03 -12.79 29.27
CA ASP A 119 -0.59 -11.49 29.45
C ASP A 119 -1.74 -11.34 28.45
N ILE A 120 -2.50 -10.25 28.58
CA ILE A 120 -3.51 -9.83 27.61
C ILE A 120 -2.88 -9.72 26.22
N GLY A 121 -3.42 -10.47 25.25
CA GLY A 121 -2.96 -10.44 23.86
C GLY A 121 -1.69 -11.25 23.55
N LYS A 122 -1.07 -11.90 24.54
CA LYS A 122 0.12 -12.76 24.34
C LYS A 122 -0.24 -14.21 24.57
N TYR A 123 -0.46 -14.91 23.45
CA TYR A 123 -0.84 -16.31 23.43
C TYR A 123 0.26 -17.18 22.83
N TRP A 124 0.44 -18.38 23.35
CA TRP A 124 1.19 -19.43 22.68
C TRP A 124 0.44 -20.75 22.81
N VAL A 125 0.68 -21.63 21.84
CA VAL A 125 0.14 -22.99 21.89
C VAL A 125 1.25 -23.89 22.41
N ASN A 126 0.98 -24.55 23.53
CA ASN A 126 1.78 -25.62 24.05
C ASN A 126 1.41 -26.91 23.31
N TYR A 127 2.25 -27.33 22.38
CA TYR A 127 2.00 -28.51 21.55
C TYR A 127 3.14 -29.52 21.66
N LYS A 128 2.81 -30.81 21.45
CA LYS A 128 3.81 -31.87 21.46
C LYS A 128 4.71 -31.73 20.23
N GLN A 129 5.96 -31.34 20.48
CA GLN A 129 6.97 -31.16 19.47
C GLN A 129 7.94 -32.35 19.47
N PHE A 130 8.13 -32.97 18.30
CA PHE A 130 9.04 -34.12 18.15
C PHE A 130 10.49 -33.70 17.91
N ARG A 131 10.69 -32.63 17.12
CA ARG A 131 12.01 -32.10 16.77
C ARG A 131 12.15 -30.69 17.33
N TYR A 132 13.24 -30.41 18.02
CA TYR A 132 13.48 -29.09 18.59
C TYR A 132 13.60 -28.05 17.47
N LEU A 133 13.02 -26.87 17.70
CA LEU A 133 13.19 -25.71 16.83
C LEU A 133 13.98 -24.70 17.64
N PRO A 134 15.23 -24.40 17.25
CA PRO A 134 16.05 -23.41 17.93
C PRO A 134 15.36 -22.06 17.99
N LEU A 135 15.41 -21.43 19.16
CA LEU A 135 14.95 -20.06 19.35
C LEU A 135 16.07 -19.27 20.00
N LEU A 136 16.15 -17.98 19.69
CA LEU A 136 17.11 -17.09 20.31
C LEU A 136 16.97 -17.16 21.85
N ASP A 137 18.11 -17.16 22.52
CA ASP A 137 18.25 -17.25 23.98
C ASP A 137 17.88 -18.59 24.62
N ASP A 138 17.45 -19.60 23.85
CA ASP A 138 17.18 -20.93 24.40
C ASP A 138 18.47 -21.57 24.93
N ILE A 139 18.38 -22.09 26.16
CA ILE A 139 19.46 -22.84 26.82
C ILE A 139 19.35 -24.31 26.43
N VAL A 140 20.39 -24.81 25.77
CA VAL A 140 20.38 -26.12 25.11
C VAL A 140 21.57 -26.97 25.54
N LEU A 141 21.32 -28.28 25.61
CA LEU A 141 22.36 -29.29 25.71
C LEU A 141 22.66 -29.83 24.32
N GLY A 142 23.94 -29.93 23.98
CA GLY A 142 24.37 -30.38 22.66
C GLY A 142 25.47 -31.43 22.73
N VAL A 143 25.50 -32.32 21.73
CA VAL A 143 26.55 -33.33 21.57
C VAL A 143 27.42 -32.96 20.37
N VAL A 144 28.73 -32.88 20.55
CA VAL A 144 29.66 -32.58 19.46
C VAL A 144 29.65 -33.74 18.45
N LYS A 145 29.38 -33.44 17.18
CA LYS A 145 29.34 -34.41 16.06
C LYS A 145 30.49 -34.26 15.08
N GLY A 146 31.08 -33.07 14.99
CA GLY A 146 32.12 -32.81 14.02
C GLY A 146 33.00 -31.63 14.41
N LYS A 147 34.24 -31.66 13.93
CA LYS A 147 35.23 -30.61 14.14
C LYS A 147 35.59 -29.95 12.81
N GLY A 148 35.39 -28.64 12.73
CA GLY A 148 35.86 -27.79 11.64
C GLY A 148 37.21 -27.16 11.98
N LYS A 149 37.60 -26.15 11.18
CA LYS A 149 38.84 -25.40 11.38
C LYS A 149 38.77 -24.51 12.62
N ASP A 150 37.74 -23.67 12.67
CA ASP A 150 37.54 -22.67 13.71
C ASP A 150 36.19 -22.85 14.45
N THR A 151 35.43 -23.89 14.08
CA THR A 151 34.11 -24.18 14.62
C THR A 151 33.91 -25.66 14.88
N TYR A 152 32.92 -25.99 15.70
CA TYR A 152 32.44 -27.35 15.93
C TYR A 152 30.98 -27.47 15.49
N LYS A 153 30.61 -28.65 14.98
CA LYS A 153 29.23 -29.02 14.69
C LYS A 153 28.65 -29.75 15.88
N VAL A 154 27.51 -29.28 16.38
CA VAL A 154 26.88 -29.74 17.62
C VAL A 154 25.43 -30.14 17.34
N ASP A 155 25.07 -31.34 17.74
CA ASP A 155 23.70 -31.82 17.66
C ASP A 155 22.90 -31.37 18.87
N ILE A 156 21.95 -30.47 18.63
CA ILE A 156 20.99 -29.98 19.61
C ILE A 156 19.58 -30.55 19.38
N GLY A 157 19.42 -31.55 18.51
CA GLY A 157 18.11 -32.12 18.14
C GLY A 157 17.26 -31.21 17.24
N GLY A 158 17.88 -30.19 16.64
CA GLY A 158 17.29 -29.26 15.68
C GLY A 158 17.23 -29.79 14.24
N PRO A 159 16.69 -29.03 13.26
CA PRO A 159 16.65 -29.40 11.83
C PRO A 159 18.03 -29.64 11.20
N SER A 160 19.02 -28.89 11.66
CA SER A 160 20.43 -28.98 11.28
C SER A 160 21.31 -29.07 12.54
N TYR A 161 22.58 -29.40 12.36
CA TYR A 161 23.56 -29.25 13.45
C TYR A 161 23.83 -27.77 13.69
N ALA A 162 23.93 -27.39 14.95
CA ALA A 162 24.34 -26.06 15.34
C ALA A 162 25.86 -25.88 15.21
N ILE A 163 26.28 -24.63 15.05
CA ILE A 163 27.69 -24.25 14.99
C ILE A 163 28.08 -23.54 16.30
N ILE A 164 29.28 -23.86 16.81
CA ILE A 164 29.92 -23.09 17.89
C ILE A 164 31.36 -22.76 17.53
N ASN A 165 31.80 -21.53 17.76
CA ASN A 165 33.21 -21.15 17.56
C ASN A 165 34.06 -21.63 18.74
N TYR A 166 35.33 -21.98 18.51
CA TYR A 166 36.25 -22.32 19.62
C TYR A 166 36.48 -21.15 20.59
N LEU A 167 36.19 -19.91 20.19
CA LEU A 167 36.26 -18.70 21.02
C LEU A 167 34.99 -18.47 21.87
N ASP A 168 33.90 -19.17 21.61
CA ASP A 168 32.62 -18.96 22.29
C ASP A 168 32.51 -19.75 23.60
N PHE A 169 33.62 -19.81 24.34
CA PHE A 169 33.69 -20.37 25.69
C PHE A 169 34.25 -19.33 26.66
N PRO A 170 33.88 -19.35 27.95
CA PRO A 170 34.23 -18.29 28.90
C PRO A 170 35.74 -18.01 28.98
N SER A 171 36.57 -19.06 28.96
CA SER A 171 38.03 -18.94 29.07
C SER A 171 38.78 -19.10 27.74
N ALA A 172 38.08 -19.09 26.61
CA ALA A 172 38.71 -19.28 25.31
C ALA A 172 39.37 -18.00 24.78
N THR A 173 40.59 -18.16 24.26
CA THR A 173 41.33 -17.11 23.53
C THR A 173 42.01 -17.72 22.30
N LYS A 174 42.54 -16.90 21.38
CA LYS A 174 43.29 -17.41 20.21
C LYS A 174 44.49 -18.29 20.58
N ARG A 175 45.09 -18.05 21.77
CA ARG A 175 46.21 -18.81 22.32
C ARG A 175 45.75 -20.05 23.12
N ASN A 176 44.64 -19.92 23.84
CA ASN A 176 44.03 -20.99 24.64
C ASN A 176 42.72 -21.46 24.00
N ARG A 177 42.82 -22.37 23.03
CA ARG A 177 41.65 -22.90 22.30
C ARG A 177 41.03 -24.05 23.07
N VAL A 178 39.71 -23.99 23.26
CA VAL A 178 38.95 -25.15 23.80
C VAL A 178 38.95 -26.26 22.76
N THR A 179 39.43 -27.43 23.17
CA THR A 179 39.48 -28.63 22.31
C THR A 179 38.35 -29.56 22.69
N LEU A 180 37.43 -29.77 21.75
CA LEU A 180 36.32 -30.71 21.89
C LEU A 180 36.55 -31.96 21.05
N CYS A 181 36.12 -33.09 21.59
CA CYS A 181 36.05 -34.38 20.94
C CYS A 181 34.62 -34.69 20.49
N THR A 182 34.48 -35.54 19.47
CA THR A 182 33.16 -36.04 19.09
C THR A 182 32.59 -36.87 20.23
N GLY A 183 31.34 -36.62 20.61
CA GLY A 183 30.70 -37.22 21.77
C GLY A 183 30.74 -36.36 23.04
N ASP A 184 31.57 -35.31 23.09
CA ASP A 184 31.53 -34.36 24.20
C ASP A 184 30.16 -33.68 24.28
N VAL A 185 29.69 -33.47 25.51
CA VAL A 185 28.43 -32.79 25.80
C VAL A 185 28.70 -31.39 26.32
N LEU A 186 27.93 -30.42 25.86
CA LEU A 186 28.06 -29.02 26.29
C LEU A 186 26.71 -28.40 26.58
N LEU A 187 26.72 -27.44 27.51
CA LEU A 187 25.63 -26.53 27.81
C LEU A 187 25.94 -25.19 27.16
N GLY A 188 25.04 -24.69 26.33
CA GLY A 188 25.17 -23.40 25.67
C GLY A 188 23.83 -22.73 25.43
N GLN A 189 23.89 -21.50 24.92
CA GLN A 189 22.75 -20.71 24.54
C GLN A 189 22.70 -20.54 23.03
N VAL A 190 21.52 -20.59 22.43
CA VAL A 190 21.32 -20.20 21.03
C VAL A 190 21.44 -18.68 20.91
N VAL A 191 22.42 -18.21 20.13
CA VAL A 191 22.72 -16.78 19.94
C VAL A 191 22.35 -16.26 18.56
N GLU A 192 22.21 -17.15 17.58
CA GLU A 192 21.74 -16.81 16.24
C GLU A 192 20.91 -17.96 15.71
N ASP A 193 19.74 -17.64 15.17
CA ASP A 193 18.93 -18.56 14.39
C ASP A 193 18.35 -17.81 13.20
N SER A 194 18.60 -18.29 11.99
CA SER A 194 18.02 -17.71 10.78
C SER A 194 17.55 -18.81 9.83
N LEU A 195 16.45 -18.55 9.11
CA LEU A 195 15.72 -19.54 8.32
C LEU A 195 16.59 -20.29 7.29
N HIS A 196 17.69 -19.69 6.84
CA HIS A 196 18.56 -20.23 5.80
C HIS A 196 19.97 -20.58 6.27
N CYS A 197 20.25 -20.48 7.58
CA CYS A 197 21.56 -20.80 8.15
C CYS A 197 21.47 -21.86 9.25
N GLU A 198 22.61 -22.49 9.55
CA GLU A 198 22.74 -23.32 10.76
C GLU A 198 22.65 -22.43 12.00
N SER A 199 21.90 -22.84 13.02
CA SER A 199 21.81 -22.08 14.27
C SER A 199 23.18 -22.00 14.94
N VAL A 200 23.50 -20.87 15.56
CA VAL A 200 24.76 -20.64 16.27
C VAL A 200 24.51 -20.69 17.77
N ILE A 201 25.37 -21.39 18.48
CA ILE A 201 25.34 -21.47 19.94
C ILE A 201 26.62 -20.90 20.56
N SER A 202 26.50 -20.33 21.76
CA SER A 202 27.61 -19.80 22.54
C SER A 202 27.57 -20.30 23.98
N CYS A 203 28.74 -20.54 24.56
CA CYS A 203 28.92 -20.85 25.97
C CYS A 203 29.50 -19.66 26.76
N ARG A 204 29.66 -18.49 26.13
CA ARG A 204 30.25 -17.28 26.75
C ARG A 204 29.21 -16.45 27.51
N THR A 205 27.93 -16.70 27.33
CA THR A 205 26.89 -15.88 27.93
C THR A 205 26.94 -15.91 29.46
N GLU A 206 26.90 -14.73 30.08
CA GLU A 206 26.89 -14.54 31.53
C GLU A 206 25.53 -14.87 32.19
N ALA A 207 24.51 -15.19 31.39
CA ALA A 207 23.15 -15.42 31.87
C ALA A 207 23.05 -16.63 32.81
N ILE A 208 23.83 -17.70 32.58
CA ILE A 208 23.80 -18.91 33.40
C ILE A 208 25.23 -19.38 33.74
N PRO A 209 25.56 -19.52 35.03
CA PRO A 209 26.85 -20.09 35.43
C PRO A 209 26.93 -21.57 35.04
N GLY A 210 28.13 -22.02 34.67
CA GLY A 210 28.37 -23.43 34.32
C GLY A 210 28.15 -23.79 32.85
N MET A 211 28.04 -22.80 31.96
CA MET A 211 28.11 -23.04 30.52
C MET A 211 29.47 -23.60 30.08
N GLY A 212 29.45 -24.35 28.98
CA GLY A 212 30.63 -25.00 28.41
C GLY A 212 30.52 -26.52 28.44
N VAL A 213 31.68 -27.17 28.42
CA VAL A 213 31.77 -28.64 28.35
C VAL A 213 31.42 -29.27 29.68
N LEU A 214 30.48 -30.21 29.65
CA LEU A 214 30.06 -30.97 30.81
C LEU A 214 30.85 -32.27 30.91
N LYS A 215 31.31 -32.61 32.11
CA LYS A 215 32.14 -33.79 32.38
C LYS A 215 31.51 -34.66 33.46
N ASN A 216 31.86 -35.94 33.47
CA ASN A 216 31.48 -36.91 34.50
C ASN A 216 29.98 -37.05 34.70
N GLY A 217 29.21 -37.09 33.61
CA GLY A 217 27.76 -37.24 33.66
C GLY A 217 27.22 -37.99 32.44
N VAL A 218 25.90 -38.04 32.35
CA VAL A 218 25.17 -38.68 31.25
C VAL A 218 24.10 -37.74 30.70
N LEU A 219 23.96 -37.76 29.37
CA LEU A 219 22.90 -37.04 28.66
C LEU A 219 21.72 -37.98 28.43
N LEU A 220 20.53 -37.55 28.83
CA LEU A 220 19.28 -38.29 28.68
C LEU A 220 18.30 -37.48 27.83
N LYS A 221 17.57 -38.15 26.93
CA LYS A 221 16.47 -37.52 26.17
C LYS A 221 15.19 -37.63 27.01
N VAL A 222 14.58 -36.50 27.36
CA VAL A 222 13.37 -36.44 28.20
C VAL A 222 12.12 -36.11 27.37
N GLY A 223 12.26 -35.32 26.31
CA GLY A 223 11.13 -34.76 25.57
C GLY A 223 10.95 -33.27 25.86
N ILE A 224 10.55 -32.52 24.84
CA ILE A 224 10.60 -31.05 24.87
C ILE A 224 9.64 -30.47 25.92
N LEU A 225 8.40 -30.97 25.97
CA LEU A 225 7.39 -30.47 26.91
C LEU A 225 7.75 -30.77 28.36
N GLN A 226 8.11 -32.02 28.66
CA GLN A 226 8.55 -32.44 29.99
C GLN A 226 9.77 -31.64 30.44
N SER A 227 10.80 -31.50 29.60
CA SER A 227 12.00 -30.74 29.95
C SER A 227 11.69 -29.27 30.26
N ARG A 228 10.85 -28.61 29.45
CA ARG A 228 10.39 -27.23 29.70
C ARG A 228 9.58 -27.09 30.99
N LYS A 229 8.74 -28.09 31.30
CA LYS A 229 8.01 -28.13 32.57
C LYS A 229 8.98 -28.22 33.76
N TYR A 230 10.00 -29.07 33.66
CA TYR A 230 11.01 -29.25 34.73
C TYR A 230 11.99 -28.09 34.83
N LEU A 231 12.23 -27.32 33.77
CA LEU A 231 12.94 -26.05 33.87
C LEU A 231 12.22 -25.03 34.77
N LEU A 232 10.88 -24.99 34.70
CA LEU A 232 10.07 -24.11 35.54
C LEU A 232 9.90 -24.68 36.96
N HIS A 233 9.76 -25.99 37.08
CA HIS A 233 9.55 -26.69 38.34
C HIS A 233 10.53 -27.88 38.45
N PRO A 234 11.78 -27.63 38.88
CA PRO A 234 12.80 -28.66 38.94
C PRO A 234 12.42 -29.81 39.89
N PRO A 235 12.51 -31.07 39.45
CA PRO A 235 12.33 -32.22 40.32
C PRO A 235 13.53 -32.36 41.26
N ASP A 236 13.27 -32.79 42.50
CA ASP A 236 14.32 -33.11 43.46
C ASP A 236 14.92 -34.48 43.14
N ILE A 237 16.09 -34.47 42.50
CA ILE A 237 16.82 -35.68 42.09
C ILE A 237 17.94 -35.93 43.09
N ARG A 238 17.93 -37.12 43.70
CA ARG A 238 18.79 -37.40 44.84
C ARG A 238 20.25 -37.54 44.42
N SER A 239 21.13 -36.91 45.19
CA SER A 239 22.59 -37.12 45.13
C SER A 239 23.23 -36.82 43.76
N SER A 240 22.55 -36.10 42.87
CA SER A 240 23.06 -35.73 41.55
C SER A 240 22.59 -34.34 41.13
N VAL A 241 23.44 -33.60 40.46
CA VAL A 241 23.05 -32.37 39.76
C VAL A 241 22.36 -32.77 38.47
N CYS A 242 21.15 -32.23 38.25
CA CYS A 242 20.40 -32.42 37.02
C CYS A 242 20.15 -31.07 36.33
N ILE A 243 20.50 -30.98 35.06
CA ILE A 243 20.30 -29.79 34.23
C ILE A 243 19.34 -30.15 33.12
N PHE A 244 18.15 -29.56 33.12
CA PHE A 244 17.19 -29.67 32.01
C PHE A 244 17.47 -28.59 30.96
N SER A 245 17.08 -28.83 29.72
CA SER A 245 17.31 -27.90 28.60
C SER A 245 16.08 -27.71 27.72
N MET A 246 16.01 -26.58 27.01
CA MET A 246 14.87 -26.22 26.16
C MET A 246 14.64 -27.21 25.01
N ASN A 247 15.68 -27.92 24.59
CA ASN A 247 15.65 -28.90 23.51
C ASN A 247 15.31 -30.34 23.94
N GLY A 248 14.81 -30.51 25.17
CA GLY A 248 14.24 -31.78 25.62
C GLY A 248 15.29 -32.81 26.05
N TYR A 249 16.45 -32.35 26.51
CA TYR A 249 17.48 -33.20 27.11
C TYR A 249 17.67 -32.85 28.59
N ALA A 250 18.23 -33.79 29.33
CA ALA A 250 18.70 -33.58 30.69
C ALA A 250 20.13 -34.10 30.85
N TRP A 251 20.97 -33.38 31.59
CA TRP A 251 22.30 -33.81 31.97
C TRP A 251 22.33 -34.16 33.45
N VAL A 252 22.80 -35.35 33.80
CA VAL A 252 22.88 -35.84 35.18
C VAL A 252 24.33 -36.10 35.56
N SER A 253 24.79 -35.50 36.66
CA SER A 253 26.16 -35.64 37.16
C SER A 253 26.23 -35.58 38.70
N PRO A 254 26.83 -36.57 39.38
CA PRO A 254 27.37 -37.82 38.83
C PRO A 254 26.26 -38.76 38.32
N PRO A 255 26.54 -39.67 37.37
CA PRO A 255 25.54 -40.56 36.79
C PRO A 255 25.38 -41.81 37.67
N THR A 256 24.59 -41.72 38.74
CA THR A 256 24.25 -42.89 39.56
C THR A 256 23.08 -43.64 38.95
N GLN A 257 22.98 -44.95 39.20
CA GLN A 257 21.87 -45.75 38.67
C GLN A 257 20.52 -45.27 39.21
N GLU A 258 20.49 -44.75 40.44
CA GLU A 258 19.30 -44.18 41.08
C GLU A 258 18.88 -42.87 40.40
N SER A 259 19.80 -41.92 40.22
CA SER A 259 19.47 -40.64 39.59
C SER A 259 19.06 -40.78 38.13
N ILE A 260 19.67 -41.72 37.39
CA ILE A 260 19.25 -42.05 36.03
C ILE A 260 17.83 -42.63 36.03
N LYS A 261 17.52 -43.57 36.93
CA LYS A 261 16.16 -44.14 37.04
C LYS A 261 15.12 -43.09 37.42
N GLU A 262 15.45 -42.19 38.34
CA GLU A 262 14.59 -41.07 38.72
C GLU A 262 14.28 -40.21 37.49
N VAL A 263 15.29 -39.78 36.72
CA VAL A 263 15.06 -38.98 35.51
C VAL A 263 14.30 -39.75 34.43
N LEU A 264 14.61 -41.03 34.23
CA LEU A 264 13.90 -41.85 33.25
C LEU A 264 12.43 -42.08 33.61
N SER A 265 12.07 -42.05 34.90
CA SER A 265 10.67 -42.15 35.35
C SER A 265 9.84 -40.90 35.06
N LEU A 266 10.49 -39.78 34.69
CA LEU A 266 9.85 -38.51 34.35
C LEU A 266 9.48 -38.40 32.85
N ILE A 267 9.92 -39.35 32.04
CA ILE A 267 9.75 -39.40 30.58
C ILE A 267 8.43 -40.11 30.25
#